data_AF-A0A8B0SYJ9-F1
#
_entry.id   AF-A0A8B0SYJ9-F1
#
_cell.length_a   1.000
_cell.length_b   1.000
_cell.length_c   1.000
_cell.angle_alpha   90.00
_cell.angle_beta   90.00
_cell.angle_gamma   90.00
#
_symmetry.space_group_name_H-M   'P 1'
#
loop_
_entity.id
_entity.type
_entity.pdbx_description
1 polymer ?
#
loop_
_entity_poly.entity_id
_entity_poly.type
_entity_poly.pdbx_seq_one_letter_code
_entity_poly.pdbx_strand_id
1 'polypeptide(L)'
;MDFDLFAPKAHLLWLLVATPLFYVLNTVVYELFFSPLSHIPGPKLAACTRLYELYYDIILHGRYTFKIAELHKKYGPIIRISPGEVHINDPEYYETLYSINGPRNKDSWFVESFDVAESAFATLDHRLHRPRRALIAPYFAKARVQRIQSLIQSKLQKLNTRLSEYAHSGEPLKVDVAFNCFTADIITSYTSFRAFNYLDDPEMVPIWSETIKNLVEIGMIARHLPGFFPLLASMGMKWIKRVYPKLLPVIAFRMKCAQEVNFMWENEEEAKLAFEKNRLSQEPALFQEMVAKAPDTPDVTEARVLHEYITIVAAGTETTAHTMTVCTFYVLNDQAVLRKLRAELDETFPKKKEMDLQTLEQLPYLTGIIYEGLRQESPSDTNTGSKC
;
A
#
# COMPACT_ATOMS: atom_id res chain seq x y z
N MET A 1 10.14 -44.73 52.38
CA MET A 1 11.12 -44.88 51.29
C MET A 1 10.34 -44.60 50.02
N ASP A 2 10.34 -43.37 49.53
CA ASP A 2 9.66 -43.00 48.28
C ASP A 2 10.47 -41.84 47.65
N PHE A 3 11.43 -42.17 46.79
CA PHE A 3 12.25 -41.19 46.06
C PHE A 3 12.27 -41.41 44.54
N ASP A 4 11.43 -42.28 43.98
CA ASP A 4 11.49 -42.64 42.55
C ASP A 4 10.32 -42.15 41.68
N LEU A 5 9.37 -41.36 42.22
CA LEU A 5 8.26 -40.83 41.42
C LEU A 5 8.57 -39.53 40.64
N PHE A 6 9.76 -38.94 40.78
CA PHE A 6 10.12 -37.67 40.13
C PHE A 6 11.10 -37.78 38.95
N ALA A 7 11.81 -38.91 38.79
CA ALA A 7 12.79 -39.10 37.72
C ALA A 7 12.23 -39.04 36.28
N PRO A 8 11.10 -39.67 35.91
CA PRO A 8 10.61 -39.63 34.53
C PRO A 8 10.14 -38.24 34.08
N LYS A 9 9.70 -37.38 35.01
CA LYS A 9 9.29 -36.00 34.72
C LYS A 9 10.48 -35.10 34.39
N ALA A 10 11.64 -35.35 35.01
CA ALA A 10 12.87 -34.60 34.74
C ALA A 10 13.40 -34.87 33.31
N HIS A 11 13.36 -36.13 32.86
CA HIS A 11 13.77 -36.48 31.49
C HIS A 11 12.84 -35.86 30.43
N LEU A 12 11.54 -35.83 30.68
CA LEU A 12 10.58 -35.16 29.79
C LEU A 12 10.86 -33.66 29.70
N LEU A 13 11.17 -33.02 30.84
CA LEU A 13 11.48 -31.59 30.90
C LEU A 13 12.79 -31.25 30.19
N TRP A 14 13.81 -32.11 30.34
CA TRP A 14 15.06 -31.98 29.58
C TRP A 14 14.83 -32.14 28.07
N LEU A 15 14.03 -33.11 27.63
CA LEU A 15 13.68 -33.27 26.21
C LEU A 15 12.91 -32.07 25.67
N LEU A 16 11.98 -31.50 26.45
CA LEU A 16 11.21 -30.31 26.08
C LEU A 16 12.07 -29.06 25.91
N VAL A 17 13.19 -28.93 26.63
CA VAL A 17 14.10 -27.77 26.51
C VAL A 17 15.24 -28.04 25.52
N ALA A 18 15.82 -29.24 25.55
CA ALA A 18 16.95 -29.61 24.71
C ALA A 18 16.58 -29.71 23.23
N THR A 19 15.37 -30.18 22.90
CA THR A 19 14.94 -30.33 21.50
C THR A 19 14.81 -28.98 20.79
N PRO A 20 14.09 -27.97 21.33
CA PRO A 20 14.05 -26.64 20.73
C PRO A 20 15.43 -25.97 20.70
N LEU A 21 16.24 -26.13 21.76
CA LEU A 21 17.58 -25.54 21.81
C LEU A 21 18.48 -26.14 20.71
N PHE A 22 18.46 -27.46 20.55
CA PHE A 22 19.19 -28.15 19.50
C PHE A 22 18.70 -27.72 18.11
N TYR A 23 17.39 -27.61 17.91
CA TYR A 23 16.82 -27.11 16.65
C TYR A 23 17.29 -25.69 16.33
N VAL A 24 17.24 -24.77 17.32
CA VAL A 24 17.71 -23.39 17.16
C VAL A 24 19.20 -23.33 16.85
N LEU A 25 20.02 -24.10 17.58
CA LEU A 25 21.47 -24.16 17.33
C LEU A 25 21.79 -24.68 15.93
N ASN A 26 21.13 -25.76 15.48
CA ASN A 26 21.32 -26.29 14.14
C ASN A 26 20.89 -25.27 13.07
N THR A 27 19.78 -24.55 13.31
CA THR A 27 19.31 -23.50 12.40
C THR A 27 20.33 -22.37 12.30
N VAL A 28 20.86 -21.89 13.42
CA VAL A 28 21.88 -20.83 13.46
C VAL A 28 23.15 -21.26 12.72
N VAL A 29 23.62 -22.49 12.97
CA VAL A 29 24.82 -23.03 12.29
C VAL A 29 24.57 -23.16 10.80
N TYR A 30 23.41 -23.69 10.40
CA TYR A 30 23.03 -23.80 8.99
C TYR A 30 23.00 -22.42 8.31
N GLU A 31 22.31 -21.45 8.90
CA GLU A 31 22.13 -20.15 8.27
C GLU A 31 23.42 -19.34 8.12
N LEU A 32 24.36 -19.49 9.06
CA LEU A 32 25.63 -18.77 9.03
C LEU A 32 26.69 -19.42 8.13
N PHE A 33 26.69 -20.75 8.00
CA PHE A 33 27.81 -21.46 7.36
C PHE A 33 27.42 -22.29 6.14
N PHE A 34 26.18 -22.78 6.07
CA PHE A 34 25.76 -23.75 5.04
C PHE A 34 24.65 -23.22 4.12
N SER A 35 23.96 -22.14 4.51
CA SER A 35 22.95 -21.49 3.70
C SER A 35 23.56 -20.97 2.39
N PRO A 36 22.84 -21.05 1.26
CA PRO A 36 23.26 -20.44 -0.01
C PRO A 36 23.59 -18.95 0.12
N LEU A 37 22.98 -18.26 1.10
CA LEU A 37 23.17 -16.83 1.37
C LEU A 37 24.27 -16.53 2.39
N SER A 38 25.02 -17.53 2.86
CA SER A 38 26.07 -17.37 3.90
C SER A 38 27.23 -16.47 3.48
N HIS A 39 27.49 -16.38 2.17
CA HIS A 39 28.53 -15.52 1.60
C HIS A 39 28.13 -14.03 1.51
N ILE A 40 26.83 -13.71 1.68
CA ILE A 40 26.31 -12.34 1.59
C ILE A 40 26.49 -11.64 2.95
N PRO A 41 27.12 -10.47 3.01
CA PRO A 41 27.39 -9.79 4.28
C PRO A 41 26.11 -9.23 4.92
N GLY A 42 26.09 -9.16 6.25
CA GLY A 42 24.96 -8.59 7.00
C GLY A 42 25.08 -8.84 8.50
N PRO A 43 24.18 -8.30 9.32
CA PRO A 43 24.12 -8.63 10.75
C PRO A 43 23.88 -10.12 10.95
N LYS A 44 24.73 -10.80 11.74
CA LYS A 44 24.57 -12.24 12.03
C LYS A 44 23.20 -12.57 12.64
N LEU A 45 22.67 -11.69 13.49
CA LEU A 45 21.34 -11.89 14.07
C LEU A 45 20.24 -11.84 13.00
N ALA A 46 20.35 -10.93 12.03
CA ALA A 46 19.43 -10.84 10.89
C ALA A 46 19.54 -12.07 9.97
N ALA A 47 20.76 -12.57 9.74
CA ALA A 47 20.98 -13.79 8.97
C ALA A 47 20.36 -15.04 9.62
N CYS A 48 20.25 -15.09 10.95
CA CYS A 48 19.73 -16.26 11.68
C CYS A 48 18.25 -16.16 12.05
N THR A 49 17.71 -14.95 12.20
CA THR A 49 16.35 -14.76 12.69
C THR A 49 15.74 -13.43 12.25
N ARG A 50 14.41 -13.44 12.09
CA ARG A 50 13.60 -12.24 11.85
C ARG A 50 13.36 -11.39 13.10
N LEU A 51 13.81 -11.84 14.27
CA LEU A 51 13.78 -11.02 15.49
C LEU A 51 14.56 -9.70 15.34
N TYR A 52 15.55 -9.66 14.44
CA TYR A 52 16.26 -8.44 14.11
C TYR A 52 15.33 -7.41 13.46
N GLU A 53 14.62 -7.80 12.41
CA GLU A 53 13.61 -6.99 11.72
C GLU A 53 12.46 -6.59 12.68
N LEU A 54 11.91 -7.56 13.42
CA LEU A 54 10.85 -7.35 14.41
C LEU A 54 11.19 -6.24 15.41
N TYR A 55 12.43 -6.21 15.91
CA TYR A 55 12.86 -5.18 16.85
C TYR A 55 12.76 -3.77 16.24
N TYR A 56 13.20 -3.59 14.99
CA TYR A 56 13.11 -2.27 14.36
C TYR A 56 11.70 -1.90 13.91
N ASP A 57 10.91 -2.88 13.47
CA ASP A 57 9.55 -2.67 13.02
C ASP A 57 8.58 -2.42 14.18
N ILE A 58 8.52 -3.33 15.14
CA ILE A 58 7.53 -3.29 16.22
C ILE A 58 8.02 -2.45 17.39
N ILE A 59 9.23 -2.70 17.89
CA ILE A 59 9.73 -2.06 19.12
C ILE A 59 10.19 -0.63 18.85
N LEU A 60 10.78 -0.37 17.68
CA LEU A 60 11.25 0.96 17.28
C LEU A 60 10.33 1.66 16.26
N HIS A 61 9.12 1.15 16.04
CA HIS A 61 8.08 1.77 15.21
C HIS A 61 8.51 2.06 13.76
N GLY A 62 8.90 1.02 13.03
CA GLY A 62 9.15 1.09 11.58
C GLY A 62 10.50 1.68 11.19
N ARG A 63 11.49 1.61 12.08
CA ARG A 63 12.82 2.16 11.82
C ARG A 63 13.72 1.24 11.00
N TYR A 64 13.21 0.11 10.50
CA TYR A 64 14.06 -0.87 9.85
C TYR A 64 14.60 -0.38 8.51
N THR A 65 13.81 0.36 7.73
CA THR A 65 14.22 0.98 6.46
C THR A 65 15.43 1.90 6.64
N PHE A 66 15.43 2.76 7.66
CA PHE A 66 16.59 3.59 8.00
C PHE A 66 17.78 2.75 8.45
N LYS A 67 17.51 1.67 9.21
CA LYS A 67 18.57 0.77 9.63
C LYS A 67 19.22 0.08 8.43
N ILE A 68 18.44 -0.36 7.45
CA ILE A 68 18.92 -0.95 6.19
C ILE A 68 19.83 0.04 5.45
N ALA A 69 19.47 1.32 5.39
CA ALA A 69 20.34 2.35 4.81
C ALA A 69 21.69 2.48 5.55
N GLU A 70 21.72 2.39 6.89
CA GLU A 70 22.97 2.32 7.66
C GLU A 70 23.76 1.02 7.38
N LEU A 71 23.06 -0.10 7.23
CA LEU A 71 23.68 -1.40 6.95
C LEU A 71 24.35 -1.40 5.57
N HIS A 72 23.76 -0.75 4.57
CA HIS A 72 24.39 -0.58 3.26
C HIS A 72 25.70 0.22 3.34
N LYS A 73 25.73 1.29 4.15
CA LYS A 73 26.97 2.05 4.39
C LYS A 73 28.07 1.20 5.03
N LYS A 74 27.69 0.18 5.80
CA LYS A 74 28.62 -0.70 6.54
C LYS A 74 29.08 -1.92 5.74
N TYR A 75 28.16 -2.61 5.08
CA TYR A 75 28.38 -3.93 4.49
C TYR A 75 28.46 -3.90 2.96
N GLY A 76 28.06 -2.80 2.32
CA GLY A 76 28.09 -2.63 0.87
C GLY A 76 26.70 -2.64 0.22
N PRO A 77 26.63 -2.66 -1.12
CA PRO A 77 25.40 -2.49 -1.87
C PRO A 77 24.45 -3.70 -1.82
N ILE A 78 24.95 -4.88 -1.43
CA ILE A 78 24.14 -6.11 -1.33
C ILE A 78 24.32 -6.67 0.08
N ILE A 79 23.23 -6.76 0.84
CA ILE A 79 23.26 -7.16 2.25
C ILE A 79 22.17 -8.18 2.56
N ARG A 80 22.44 -9.09 3.50
CA ARG A 80 21.46 -10.04 4.02
C ARG A 80 20.74 -9.44 5.23
N ILE A 81 19.40 -9.33 5.15
CA ILE A 81 18.56 -8.64 6.15
C ILE A 81 17.58 -9.58 6.89
N SER A 82 17.42 -10.81 6.41
CA SER A 82 16.67 -11.89 7.08
C SER A 82 17.28 -13.24 6.67
N PRO A 83 16.90 -14.38 7.27
CA PRO A 83 17.42 -15.69 6.87
C PRO A 83 17.24 -15.99 5.37
N GLY A 84 16.11 -15.61 4.77
CA GLY A 84 15.85 -15.82 3.34
C GLY A 84 15.72 -14.53 2.53
N GLU A 85 16.33 -13.41 2.96
CA GLU A 85 16.11 -12.11 2.34
C GLU A 85 17.40 -11.31 2.16
N VAL A 86 17.56 -10.79 0.96
CA VAL A 86 18.70 -9.96 0.55
C VAL A 86 18.15 -8.61 0.13
N HIS A 87 18.73 -7.54 0.67
CA HIS A 87 18.46 -6.18 0.26
C HIS A 87 19.55 -5.69 -0.67
N ILE A 88 19.16 -5.11 -1.81
CA ILE A 88 20.06 -4.67 -2.86
C ILE A 88 19.83 -3.18 -3.08
N ASN A 89 20.89 -2.40 -2.92
CA ASN A 89 20.97 -0.98 -3.22
C ASN A 89 22.03 -0.78 -4.31
N ASP A 90 21.73 -1.33 -5.49
CA ASP A 90 22.58 -1.31 -6.67
C ASP A 90 21.71 -1.15 -7.93
N PRO A 91 21.86 -0.05 -8.69
CA PRO A 91 21.07 0.16 -9.91
C PRO A 91 21.36 -0.88 -11.00
N GLU A 92 22.54 -1.51 -11.01
CA GLU A 92 22.89 -2.54 -12.01
C GLU A 92 22.01 -3.79 -11.89
N TYR A 93 21.46 -4.04 -10.70
CA TYR A 93 20.57 -5.18 -10.44
C TYR A 93 19.09 -4.89 -10.75
N TYR A 94 18.73 -3.67 -11.12
CA TYR A 94 17.32 -3.31 -11.35
C TYR A 94 16.66 -4.22 -12.39
N GLU A 95 17.28 -4.38 -13.56
CA GLU A 95 16.77 -5.24 -14.63
C GLU A 95 16.81 -6.73 -14.27
N THR A 96 17.66 -7.14 -13.32
CA THR A 96 17.69 -8.52 -12.82
C THR A 96 16.50 -8.78 -11.90
N LEU A 97 16.24 -7.90 -10.95
CA LEU A 97 15.17 -8.06 -9.94
C LEU A 97 13.79 -7.80 -10.54
N TYR A 98 13.65 -6.72 -11.31
CA TYR A 98 12.40 -6.28 -11.93
C TYR A 98 12.23 -6.79 -13.37
N SER A 99 13.01 -7.80 -13.77
CA SER A 99 12.95 -8.35 -15.12
C SER A 99 11.56 -8.85 -15.49
N ILE A 100 11.14 -8.62 -16.72
CA ILE A 100 9.93 -9.22 -17.31
C ILE A 100 10.17 -10.69 -17.71
N ASN A 101 11.44 -11.12 -17.74
CA ASN A 101 11.87 -12.43 -18.22
C ASN A 101 11.81 -13.48 -17.11
N GLY A 102 10.80 -14.37 -17.19
CA GLY A 102 10.70 -15.55 -16.35
C GLY A 102 9.77 -15.40 -15.14
N PRO A 103 9.19 -16.52 -14.66
CA PRO A 103 8.26 -16.50 -13.54
C PRO A 103 8.98 -16.20 -12.23
N ARG A 104 8.48 -15.22 -11.47
CA ARG A 104 8.89 -14.94 -10.09
C ARG A 104 7.66 -14.83 -9.21
N ASN A 105 7.63 -15.66 -8.16
CA ASN A 105 6.58 -15.62 -7.17
C ASN A 105 6.89 -14.55 -6.13
N LYS A 106 5.84 -13.95 -5.57
CA LYS A 106 5.98 -13.02 -4.45
C LYS A 106 6.28 -13.79 -3.17
N ASP A 107 6.94 -13.13 -2.22
CA ASP A 107 7.19 -13.70 -0.90
C ASP A 107 5.90 -13.73 -0.06
N SER A 108 5.51 -14.90 0.42
CA SER A 108 4.29 -15.05 1.22
C SER A 108 4.33 -14.23 2.50
N TRP A 109 5.49 -14.19 3.14
CA TRP A 109 5.70 -13.38 4.33
C TRP A 109 5.45 -11.89 4.11
N PHE A 110 5.68 -11.39 2.90
CA PHE A 110 5.43 -9.99 2.56
C PHE A 110 3.96 -9.76 2.26
N VAL A 111 3.33 -10.56 1.40
CA VAL A 111 1.97 -10.24 0.92
C VAL A 111 0.85 -10.69 1.86
N GLU A 112 1.08 -11.68 2.71
CA GLU A 112 0.05 -12.17 3.66
C GLU A 112 -0.30 -11.13 4.73
N SER A 113 0.62 -10.21 5.05
CA SER A 113 0.37 -9.15 6.04
C SER A 113 -0.69 -8.13 5.60
N PHE A 114 -1.09 -8.14 4.32
CA PHE A 114 -2.07 -7.21 3.77
C PHE A 114 -3.52 -7.74 3.80
N ASP A 115 -3.75 -9.01 4.14
CA ASP A 115 -5.10 -9.62 4.26
C ASP A 115 -6.00 -9.42 3.03
N VAL A 116 -5.39 -9.45 1.83
CA VAL A 116 -6.05 -9.27 0.52
C VAL A 116 -5.57 -10.32 -0.50
N ALA A 117 -5.37 -11.57 -0.06
CA ALA A 117 -4.70 -12.65 -0.81
C ALA A 117 -5.25 -12.91 -2.23
N GLU A 118 -6.52 -12.57 -2.48
CA GLU A 118 -7.15 -12.74 -3.80
C GLU A 118 -6.85 -11.59 -4.78
N SER A 119 -6.33 -10.46 -4.31
CA SER A 119 -5.96 -9.32 -5.17
C SER A 119 -4.77 -9.66 -6.07
N ALA A 120 -4.65 -8.99 -7.22
CA ALA A 120 -3.47 -9.07 -8.07
C ALA A 120 -2.21 -8.62 -7.30
N PHE A 121 -2.35 -7.65 -6.40
CA PHE A 121 -1.23 -7.20 -5.55
C PHE A 121 -0.70 -8.30 -4.63
N ALA A 122 -1.55 -9.08 -3.97
CA ALA A 122 -1.11 -10.12 -3.05
C ALA A 122 -1.03 -11.53 -3.66
N THR A 123 -1.41 -11.69 -4.94
CA THR A 123 -1.30 -12.99 -5.62
C THR A 123 0.15 -13.46 -5.67
N LEU A 124 0.43 -14.59 -5.00
CA LEU A 124 1.76 -15.18 -4.87
C LEU A 124 2.30 -15.74 -6.19
N ASP A 125 1.49 -16.56 -6.85
CA ASP A 125 1.90 -17.27 -8.05
C ASP A 125 1.97 -16.33 -9.25
N HIS A 126 3.13 -16.32 -9.91
CA HIS A 126 3.37 -15.47 -11.07
C HIS A 126 2.35 -15.71 -12.20
N ARG A 127 2.00 -16.97 -12.45
CA ARG A 127 1.15 -17.36 -13.57
C ARG A 127 -0.31 -17.02 -13.31
N LEU A 128 -0.75 -17.04 -12.05
CA LEU A 128 -2.07 -16.57 -11.62
C LEU A 128 -2.14 -15.04 -11.58
N HIS A 129 -1.07 -14.36 -11.18
CA HIS A 129 -1.02 -12.90 -11.18
C HIS A 129 -1.25 -12.30 -12.58
N ARG A 130 -0.68 -12.92 -13.63
CA ARG A 130 -0.80 -12.43 -15.01
C ARG A 130 -2.26 -12.26 -15.49
N PRO A 131 -3.12 -13.28 -15.51
CA PRO A 131 -4.52 -13.12 -15.89
C PRO A 131 -5.27 -12.19 -14.94
N ARG A 132 -4.95 -12.20 -13.63
CA ARG A 132 -5.60 -11.29 -12.67
C ARG A 132 -5.32 -9.82 -12.99
N ARG A 133 -4.05 -9.48 -13.22
CA ARG A 133 -3.61 -8.15 -13.66
C ARG A 133 -4.19 -7.78 -15.03
N ALA A 134 -4.33 -8.73 -15.94
CA ALA A 134 -4.86 -8.47 -17.29
C ALA A 134 -6.31 -7.96 -17.29
N LEU A 135 -7.12 -8.31 -16.29
CA LEU A 135 -8.48 -7.78 -16.14
C LEU A 135 -8.49 -6.31 -15.69
N ILE A 136 -7.48 -5.86 -14.95
CA ILE A 136 -7.43 -4.56 -14.29
C ILE A 136 -6.59 -3.54 -15.07
N ALA A 137 -5.50 -4.00 -15.70
CA ALA A 137 -4.55 -3.14 -16.41
C ALA A 137 -5.19 -2.21 -17.48
N PRO A 138 -6.21 -2.62 -18.25
CA PRO A 138 -6.83 -1.74 -19.25
C PRO A 138 -7.48 -0.47 -18.66
N TYR A 139 -7.92 -0.50 -17.40
CA TYR A 139 -8.48 0.65 -16.70
C TYR A 139 -7.42 1.73 -16.47
N PHE A 140 -6.19 1.32 -16.17
CA PHE A 140 -5.07 2.23 -15.94
C PHE A 140 -4.28 2.56 -17.22
N ALA A 141 -4.78 2.18 -18.40
CA ALA A 141 -4.16 2.56 -19.66
C ALA A 141 -4.31 4.08 -19.90
N LYS A 142 -3.26 4.72 -20.43
CA LYS A 142 -3.22 6.18 -20.66
C LYS A 142 -4.47 6.72 -21.38
N ALA A 143 -4.91 6.04 -22.44
CA ALA A 143 -6.09 6.44 -23.21
C ALA A 143 -7.38 6.43 -22.35
N ARG A 144 -7.49 5.51 -21.39
CA ARG A 144 -8.65 5.41 -20.49
C ARG A 144 -8.57 6.44 -19.37
N VAL A 145 -7.37 6.69 -18.83
CA VAL A 145 -7.13 7.76 -17.86
C VAL A 145 -7.46 9.14 -18.44
N GLN A 146 -7.15 9.39 -19.72
CA GLN A 146 -7.54 10.64 -20.37
C GLN A 146 -9.07 10.84 -20.41
N ARG A 147 -9.85 9.76 -20.51
CA ARG A 147 -11.33 9.81 -20.54
C ARG A 147 -11.97 10.07 -19.17
N ILE A 148 -11.19 10.02 -18.08
CA ILE A 148 -11.64 10.43 -16.74
C ILE A 148 -11.19 11.84 -16.37
N GLN A 149 -10.61 12.61 -17.30
CA GLN A 149 -10.22 14.00 -17.04
C GLN A 149 -11.37 14.84 -16.48
N SER A 150 -12.59 14.71 -17.02
CA SER A 150 -13.77 15.45 -16.53
C SER A 150 -14.12 15.12 -15.08
N LEU A 151 -13.94 13.85 -14.68
CA LEU A 151 -14.12 13.42 -13.29
C LEU A 151 -13.08 14.08 -12.39
N ILE A 152 -11.80 14.07 -12.79
CA ILE A 152 -10.71 14.71 -12.05
C ILE A 152 -10.97 16.22 -11.90
N GLN A 153 -11.33 16.90 -13.00
CA GLN A 153 -11.65 18.33 -13.01
C GLN A 153 -12.83 18.67 -12.09
N SER A 154 -13.88 17.84 -12.08
CA SER A 154 -15.02 18.02 -11.16
C SER A 154 -14.60 17.97 -9.70
N LYS A 155 -13.76 16.99 -9.32
CA LYS A 155 -13.23 16.91 -7.95
C LYS A 155 -12.24 18.05 -7.64
N LEU A 156 -11.47 18.50 -8.64
CA LEU A 156 -10.54 19.62 -8.49
C LEU A 156 -11.29 20.94 -8.25
N GLN A 157 -12.41 21.14 -8.93
CA GLN A 157 -13.28 22.29 -8.69
C GLN A 157 -13.79 22.32 -7.24
N LYS A 158 -14.22 21.15 -6.70
CA LYS A 158 -14.60 21.04 -5.30
C LYS A 158 -13.43 21.38 -4.36
N LEU A 159 -12.25 20.82 -4.61
CA LEU A 159 -11.05 21.11 -3.82
C LEU A 159 -10.72 22.62 -3.86
N ASN A 160 -10.79 23.26 -5.03
CA ASN A 160 -10.54 24.70 -5.19
C ASN A 160 -11.55 25.56 -4.41
N THR A 161 -12.82 25.16 -4.37
CA THR A 161 -13.83 25.83 -3.52
C THR A 161 -13.42 25.77 -2.06
N ARG A 162 -13.02 24.59 -1.57
CA ARG A 162 -12.59 24.40 -0.18
C ARG A 162 -11.32 25.18 0.13
N LEU A 163 -10.33 25.15 -0.76
CA LEU A 163 -9.11 25.98 -0.64
C LEU A 163 -9.45 27.46 -0.55
N SER A 164 -10.41 27.92 -1.35
CA SER A 164 -10.87 29.31 -1.32
C SER A 164 -11.53 29.66 0.01
N GLU A 165 -12.37 28.80 0.56
CA GLU A 165 -13.02 29.03 1.86
C GLU A 165 -11.99 29.22 2.99
N TYR A 166 -10.97 28.36 3.06
CA TYR A 166 -9.87 28.51 4.02
C TYR A 166 -9.04 29.78 3.77
N ALA A 167 -8.80 30.14 2.51
CA ALA A 167 -8.11 31.39 2.17
C ALA A 167 -8.88 32.63 2.63
N HIS A 168 -10.23 32.61 2.59
CA HIS A 168 -11.06 33.72 3.08
C HIS A 168 -11.20 33.73 4.61
N SER A 169 -11.22 32.57 5.26
CA SER A 169 -11.28 32.51 6.74
C SER A 169 -9.95 32.89 7.40
N GLY A 170 -8.82 32.70 6.70
CA GLY A 170 -7.48 32.87 7.24
C GLY A 170 -7.02 31.71 8.13
N GLU A 171 -7.80 30.63 8.22
CA GLU A 171 -7.45 29.45 8.98
C GLU A 171 -6.44 28.57 8.23
N PRO A 172 -5.48 27.95 8.93
CA PRO A 172 -4.53 27.05 8.30
C PRO A 172 -5.20 25.75 7.85
N LEU A 173 -5.00 25.36 6.59
CA LEU A 173 -5.43 24.08 6.05
C LEU A 173 -4.32 23.03 6.12
N LYS A 174 -4.68 21.83 6.60
CA LYS A 174 -3.83 20.64 6.48
C LYS A 174 -3.93 20.06 5.06
N VAL A 175 -2.97 20.42 4.21
CA VAL A 175 -2.98 20.05 2.78
C VAL A 175 -2.87 18.55 2.53
N ASP A 176 -2.23 17.80 3.43
CA ASP A 176 -2.17 16.33 3.40
C ASP A 176 -3.55 15.70 3.51
N VAL A 177 -4.41 16.26 4.36
CA VAL A 177 -5.78 15.80 4.52
C VAL A 177 -6.62 16.18 3.31
N ALA A 178 -6.49 17.42 2.82
CA ALA A 178 -7.21 17.88 1.64
C ALA A 178 -6.87 17.05 0.38
N PHE A 179 -5.59 16.73 0.17
CA PHE A 179 -5.17 15.87 -0.94
C PHE A 179 -5.63 14.42 -0.76
N ASN A 180 -5.65 13.88 0.45
CA ASN A 180 -6.23 12.56 0.72
C ASN A 180 -7.73 12.51 0.40
N CYS A 181 -8.51 13.53 0.79
CA CYS A 181 -9.92 13.62 0.42
C CYS A 181 -10.09 13.67 -1.11
N PHE A 182 -9.25 14.45 -1.79
CA PHE A 182 -9.28 14.62 -3.24
C PHE A 182 -8.96 13.31 -4.00
N THR A 183 -7.87 12.63 -3.64
CA THR A 183 -7.47 11.37 -4.30
C THR A 183 -8.44 10.24 -3.97
N ALA A 184 -8.96 10.18 -2.73
CA ALA A 184 -9.98 9.21 -2.32
C ALA A 184 -11.24 9.35 -3.16
N ASP A 185 -11.72 10.58 -3.33
CA ASP A 185 -12.93 10.85 -4.10
C ASP A 185 -12.74 10.54 -5.58
N ILE A 186 -11.56 10.79 -6.16
CA ILE A 186 -11.26 10.40 -7.54
C ILE A 186 -11.25 8.88 -7.67
N ILE A 187 -10.47 8.17 -6.87
CA ILE A 187 -10.29 6.72 -7.04
C ILE A 187 -11.58 5.97 -6.74
N THR A 188 -12.35 6.39 -5.74
CA THR A 188 -13.65 5.77 -5.41
C THR A 188 -14.68 6.03 -6.50
N SER A 189 -14.73 7.26 -7.05
CA SER A 189 -15.59 7.54 -8.23
C SER A 189 -15.18 6.76 -9.48
N TYR A 190 -13.89 6.41 -9.62
CA TYR A 190 -13.39 5.67 -10.76
C TYR A 190 -13.61 4.16 -10.64
N THR A 191 -13.53 3.65 -9.42
CA THR A 191 -13.61 2.22 -9.10
C THR A 191 -15.03 1.76 -8.84
N SER A 192 -15.91 2.60 -8.31
CA SER A 192 -17.30 2.28 -7.98
C SER A 192 -18.30 3.36 -8.36
N PHE A 193 -19.57 3.04 -8.13
CA PHE A 193 -20.74 3.88 -8.39
C PHE A 193 -20.85 5.12 -7.51
N ARG A 194 -20.29 5.03 -6.30
CA ARG A 194 -20.44 6.04 -5.26
C ARG A 194 -19.06 6.45 -4.79
N ALA A 195 -18.75 7.73 -4.99
CA ALA A 195 -17.60 8.31 -4.36
C ALA A 195 -17.79 8.32 -2.83
N PHE A 196 -16.69 8.29 -2.09
CA PHE A 196 -16.77 8.50 -0.64
C PHE A 196 -17.21 9.92 -0.28
N ASN A 197 -17.02 10.88 -1.20
CA ASN A 197 -17.41 12.29 -1.09
C ASN A 197 -16.78 12.98 0.13
N TYR A 198 -15.53 12.68 0.41
CA TYR A 198 -14.79 13.28 1.52
C TYR A 198 -14.53 14.78 1.32
N LEU A 199 -14.52 15.29 0.09
CA LEU A 199 -14.44 16.73 -0.14
C LEU A 199 -15.71 17.49 0.27
N ASP A 200 -16.85 16.80 0.38
CA ASP A 200 -18.13 17.38 0.80
C ASP A 200 -18.26 17.42 2.34
N ASP A 201 -17.32 16.80 3.05
CA ASP A 201 -17.27 16.86 4.52
C ASP A 201 -16.78 18.24 4.99
N PRO A 202 -17.57 18.97 5.81
CA PRO A 202 -17.20 20.29 6.29
C PRO A 202 -15.93 20.29 7.14
N GLU A 203 -15.63 19.18 7.81
CA GLU A 203 -14.46 19.05 8.69
C GLU A 203 -13.22 18.49 7.96
N MET A 204 -13.36 17.98 6.72
CA MET A 204 -12.30 17.26 6.00
C MET A 204 -11.56 16.31 6.95
N VAL A 205 -12.29 15.36 7.55
CA VAL A 205 -11.76 14.61 8.68
C VAL A 205 -10.62 13.69 8.22
N PRO A 206 -9.48 13.59 8.95
CA PRO A 206 -8.35 12.74 8.61
C PRO A 206 -8.62 11.23 8.80
N ILE A 207 -9.88 10.79 8.80
CA ILE A 207 -10.28 9.38 9.00
C ILE A 207 -9.48 8.49 8.07
N TRP A 208 -9.29 8.92 6.82
CA TRP A 208 -8.53 8.15 5.85
C TRP A 208 -7.04 8.04 6.21
N SER A 209 -6.37 9.16 6.45
CA SER A 209 -4.94 9.18 6.81
C SER A 209 -4.67 8.41 8.12
N GLU A 210 -5.58 8.47 9.09
CA GLU A 210 -5.51 7.67 10.31
C GLU A 210 -5.73 6.18 10.00
N THR A 211 -6.70 5.84 9.17
CA THR A 211 -6.98 4.47 8.74
C THR A 211 -5.77 3.84 8.06
N ILE A 212 -5.11 4.56 7.15
CA ILE A 212 -3.93 4.05 6.45
C ILE A 212 -2.74 3.91 7.40
N LYS A 213 -2.47 4.87 8.29
CA LYS A 213 -1.42 4.72 9.32
C LYS A 213 -1.66 3.48 10.18
N ASN A 214 -2.89 3.29 10.64
CA ASN A 214 -3.26 2.11 11.42
C ASN A 214 -3.13 0.82 10.61
N LEU A 215 -3.51 0.82 9.32
CA LEU A 215 -3.36 -0.31 8.42
C LEU A 215 -1.89 -0.73 8.26
N VAL A 216 -0.98 0.23 8.11
CA VAL A 216 0.48 -0.02 8.02
C VAL A 216 1.01 -0.59 9.34
N GLU A 217 0.70 0.03 10.48
CA GLU A 217 1.11 -0.48 11.80
C GLU A 217 0.60 -1.92 12.04
N ILE A 218 -0.65 -2.20 11.65
CA ILE A 218 -1.26 -3.53 11.71
C ILE A 218 -0.50 -4.52 10.83
N GLY A 219 -0.22 -4.14 9.58
CA GLY A 219 0.52 -4.98 8.64
C GLY A 219 1.90 -5.35 9.19
N MET A 220 2.59 -4.42 9.84
CA MET A 220 3.88 -4.69 10.48
C MET A 220 3.77 -5.71 11.62
N ILE A 221 2.73 -5.64 12.44
CA ILE A 221 2.48 -6.64 13.50
C ILE A 221 2.13 -7.98 12.87
N ALA A 222 1.21 -7.99 11.91
CA ALA A 222 0.72 -9.20 11.24
C ALA A 222 1.86 -9.95 10.51
N ARG A 223 2.79 -9.22 9.89
CA ARG A 223 3.98 -9.77 9.23
C ARG A 223 4.83 -10.63 10.17
N HIS A 224 4.92 -10.26 11.44
CA HIS A 224 5.75 -10.96 12.43
C HIS A 224 4.97 -11.96 13.29
N LEU A 225 3.64 -12.01 13.18
CA LEU A 225 2.78 -12.90 13.97
C LEU A 225 1.88 -13.76 13.07
N PRO A 226 2.33 -14.95 12.66
CA PRO A 226 1.51 -15.88 11.89
C PRO A 226 0.17 -16.16 12.58
N GLY A 227 -0.92 -16.09 11.81
CA GLY A 227 -2.28 -16.27 12.35
C GLY A 227 -2.88 -15.03 13.02
N PHE A 228 -2.24 -13.86 12.91
CA PHE A 228 -2.76 -12.60 13.46
C PHE A 228 -4.21 -12.29 13.04
N PHE A 229 -4.50 -12.29 11.73
CA PHE A 229 -5.86 -11.99 11.24
C PHE A 229 -6.91 -13.05 11.64
N PRO A 230 -6.66 -14.37 11.50
CA PRO A 230 -7.56 -15.39 12.02
C PRO A 230 -7.83 -15.27 13.54
N LEU A 231 -6.78 -15.00 14.32
CA LEU A 231 -6.91 -14.78 15.76
C LEU A 231 -7.81 -13.58 16.04
N LEU A 232 -7.59 -12.46 15.36
CA LEU A 232 -8.45 -11.27 15.50
C LEU A 232 -9.89 -11.54 15.08
N ALA A 233 -10.12 -12.25 13.97
CA ALA A 233 -11.46 -12.60 13.50
C ALA A 233 -12.21 -13.48 14.52
N SER A 234 -11.49 -14.31 15.28
CA SER A 234 -12.07 -15.11 16.38
C SER A 234 -12.43 -14.27 17.62
N MET A 235 -11.92 -13.04 17.73
CA MET A 235 -12.23 -12.13 18.83
C MET A 235 -13.51 -11.33 18.53
N GLY A 236 -14.42 -11.24 19.50
CA GLY A 236 -15.59 -10.37 19.37
C GLY A 236 -15.22 -8.88 19.33
N MET A 237 -16.02 -8.06 18.64
CA MET A 237 -15.80 -6.60 18.47
C MET A 237 -15.57 -5.85 19.81
N LYS A 238 -16.22 -6.30 20.90
CA LYS A 238 -16.03 -5.72 22.24
C LYS A 238 -14.59 -5.89 22.75
N TRP A 239 -13.97 -7.05 22.48
CA TRP A 239 -12.58 -7.34 22.86
C TRP A 239 -11.60 -6.58 21.98
N ILE A 240 -11.84 -6.55 20.66
CA ILE A 240 -11.04 -5.77 19.72
C ILE A 240 -11.00 -4.29 20.15
N LYS A 241 -12.16 -3.70 20.42
CA LYS A 241 -12.25 -2.30 20.90
C LYS A 241 -11.46 -2.06 22.18
N ARG A 242 -11.36 -3.05 23.07
CA ARG A 242 -10.66 -2.93 24.36
C ARG A 242 -9.15 -3.14 24.24
N VAL A 243 -8.73 -4.10 23.43
CA VAL A 243 -7.31 -4.50 23.30
C VAL A 243 -6.59 -3.67 22.25
N TYR A 244 -7.27 -3.35 21.15
CA TYR A 244 -6.64 -2.70 20.00
C TYR A 244 -7.62 -1.80 19.22
N PRO A 245 -8.04 -0.65 19.80
CA PRO A 245 -9.02 0.26 19.20
C PRO A 245 -8.56 0.87 17.86
N LYS A 246 -7.24 0.91 17.58
CA LYS A 246 -6.69 1.35 16.28
C LYS A 246 -7.17 0.51 15.09
N LEU A 247 -7.68 -0.71 15.34
CA LEU A 247 -8.24 -1.56 14.30
C LEU A 247 -9.65 -1.13 13.84
N LEU A 248 -10.36 -0.32 14.63
CA LEU A 248 -11.75 0.04 14.32
C LEU A 248 -11.90 0.80 13.00
N PRO A 249 -11.08 1.83 12.68
CA PRO A 249 -11.16 2.50 11.37
C PRO A 249 -10.83 1.56 10.21
N VAL A 250 -9.87 0.64 10.39
CA VAL A 250 -9.50 -0.37 9.38
C VAL A 250 -10.66 -1.35 9.12
N ILE A 251 -11.32 -1.83 10.17
CA ILE A 251 -12.52 -2.66 10.03
C ILE A 251 -13.65 -1.86 9.37
N ALA A 252 -13.89 -0.62 9.78
CA ALA A 252 -14.92 0.24 9.20
C ALA A 252 -14.69 0.45 7.69
N PHE A 253 -13.44 0.69 7.29
CA PHE A 253 -13.07 0.77 5.88
C PHE A 253 -13.33 -0.54 5.13
N ARG A 254 -12.86 -1.68 5.65
CA ARG A 254 -13.09 -3.01 5.04
C ARG A 254 -14.59 -3.30 4.91
N MET A 255 -15.40 -2.98 5.92
CA MET A 255 -16.85 -3.13 5.87
C MET A 255 -17.49 -2.21 4.84
N LYS A 256 -17.06 -0.95 4.73
CA LYS A 256 -17.54 -0.02 3.70
C LYS A 256 -17.23 -0.55 2.30
N CYS A 257 -16.03 -1.07 2.09
CA CYS A 257 -15.65 -1.74 0.84
C CYS A 257 -16.52 -2.96 0.53
N ALA A 258 -16.78 -3.81 1.53
CA ALA A 258 -17.65 -4.97 1.37
C ALA A 258 -19.09 -4.54 1.01
N GLN A 259 -19.65 -3.54 1.70
CA GLN A 259 -20.99 -3.02 1.39
C GLN A 259 -21.10 -2.53 -0.06
N GLU A 260 -20.08 -1.81 -0.55
CA GLU A 260 -20.07 -1.37 -1.95
C GLU A 260 -20.00 -2.57 -2.90
N VAL A 261 -19.08 -3.53 -2.68
CA VAL A 261 -18.97 -4.72 -3.54
C VAL A 261 -20.25 -5.55 -3.55
N ASN A 262 -20.85 -5.81 -2.39
CA ASN A 262 -22.10 -6.53 -2.27
C ASN A 262 -23.23 -5.80 -3.02
N PHE A 263 -23.28 -4.47 -2.91
CA PHE A 263 -24.26 -3.69 -3.67
C PHE A 263 -24.07 -3.85 -5.18
N MET A 264 -22.83 -3.80 -5.69
CA MET A 264 -22.54 -4.03 -7.12
C MET A 264 -22.92 -5.43 -7.57
N TRP A 265 -22.75 -6.41 -6.68
CA TRP A 265 -22.99 -7.83 -6.96
C TRP A 265 -24.49 -8.18 -6.96
N GLU A 266 -25.26 -7.64 -6.01
CA GLU A 266 -26.67 -7.97 -5.81
C GLU A 266 -27.63 -7.08 -6.61
N ASN A 267 -27.24 -5.86 -6.96
CA ASN A 267 -28.16 -4.84 -7.51
C ASN A 267 -27.67 -4.28 -8.85
N GLU A 268 -27.31 -5.14 -9.80
CA GLU A 268 -26.67 -4.75 -11.07
C GLU A 268 -27.39 -3.61 -11.81
N GLU A 269 -28.72 -3.68 -11.94
CA GLU A 269 -29.53 -2.68 -12.64
C GLU A 269 -29.60 -1.34 -11.87
N GLU A 270 -29.77 -1.38 -10.55
CA GLU A 270 -29.74 -0.16 -9.74
C GLU A 270 -28.35 0.48 -9.75
N ALA A 271 -27.31 -0.35 -9.78
CA ALA A 271 -25.95 0.09 -9.86
C ALA A 271 -25.71 0.77 -11.23
N LYS A 272 -26.09 0.15 -12.35
CA LYS A 272 -26.06 0.80 -13.69
C LYS A 272 -26.79 2.14 -13.69
N LEU A 273 -27.99 2.22 -13.13
CA LEU A 273 -28.76 3.46 -13.06
C LEU A 273 -28.07 4.52 -12.17
N ALA A 274 -27.50 4.11 -11.04
CA ALA A 274 -26.75 5.00 -10.15
C ALA A 274 -25.48 5.56 -10.83
N PHE A 275 -24.80 4.74 -11.64
CA PHE A 275 -23.69 5.17 -12.47
C PHE A 275 -24.15 6.22 -13.49
N GLU A 276 -25.21 5.94 -14.24
CA GLU A 276 -25.74 6.86 -15.26
C GLU A 276 -26.17 8.20 -14.67
N LYS A 277 -26.80 8.20 -13.49
CA LYS A 277 -27.21 9.42 -12.78
C LYS A 277 -26.03 10.27 -12.31
N ASN A 278 -24.93 9.65 -11.89
CA ASN A 278 -23.75 10.32 -11.37
C ASN A 278 -22.58 10.34 -12.38
N ARG A 279 -22.89 10.19 -13.67
CA ARG A 279 -21.89 9.97 -14.72
C ARG A 279 -21.05 11.22 -14.99
N LEU A 280 -19.97 11.37 -14.23
CA LEU A 280 -18.96 12.42 -14.41
C LEU A 280 -17.90 12.05 -15.46
N SER A 281 -17.84 10.78 -15.89
CA SER A 281 -16.98 10.28 -16.97
C SER A 281 -17.76 9.33 -17.89
N GLN A 282 -17.38 9.28 -19.17
CA GLN A 282 -17.94 8.33 -20.13
C GLN A 282 -17.52 6.87 -19.86
N GLU A 283 -16.56 6.64 -18.96
CA GLU A 283 -16.03 5.31 -18.66
C GLU A 283 -16.81 4.59 -17.56
N PRO A 284 -17.25 3.33 -17.76
CA PRO A 284 -17.86 2.54 -16.70
C PRO A 284 -16.89 2.36 -15.53
N ALA A 285 -17.44 2.28 -14.33
CA ALA A 285 -16.66 2.04 -13.12
C ALA A 285 -15.94 0.69 -13.18
N LEU A 286 -14.70 0.64 -12.70
CA LEU A 286 -13.83 -0.54 -12.84
C LEU A 286 -14.50 -1.83 -12.34
N PHE A 287 -14.98 -1.81 -11.11
CA PHE A 287 -15.50 -3.02 -10.49
C PHE A 287 -16.92 -3.36 -10.94
N GLN A 288 -17.69 -2.40 -11.44
CA GLN A 288 -18.94 -2.69 -12.12
C GLN A 288 -18.71 -3.61 -13.32
N GLU A 289 -17.80 -3.21 -14.21
CA GLU A 289 -17.53 -3.97 -15.42
C GLU A 289 -16.83 -5.31 -15.08
N MET A 290 -16.05 -5.37 -14.00
CA MET A 290 -15.49 -6.63 -13.49
C MET A 290 -16.58 -7.58 -12.97
N VAL A 291 -17.54 -7.08 -12.18
CA VAL A 291 -18.68 -7.87 -11.67
C VAL A 291 -19.58 -8.36 -12.81
N ALA A 292 -19.88 -7.49 -13.79
CA ALA A 292 -20.66 -7.86 -14.96
C ALA A 292 -20.00 -8.99 -15.80
N LYS A 293 -18.67 -9.11 -15.77
CA LYS A 293 -17.90 -10.17 -16.44
C LYS A 293 -17.68 -11.42 -15.59
N ALA A 294 -18.12 -11.42 -14.32
CA ALA A 294 -17.95 -12.55 -13.42
C ALA A 294 -18.56 -13.87 -13.93
N PRO A 295 -19.75 -13.89 -14.57
CA PRO A 295 -20.31 -15.13 -15.12
C PRO A 295 -19.42 -15.82 -16.16
N ASP A 296 -18.67 -15.04 -16.94
CA ASP A 296 -17.79 -15.55 -18.01
C ASP A 296 -16.33 -15.76 -17.53
N THR A 297 -16.01 -15.35 -16.30
CA THR A 297 -14.65 -15.35 -15.76
C THR A 297 -14.61 -16.03 -14.38
N PRO A 298 -14.45 -17.38 -14.30
CA PRO A 298 -14.59 -18.12 -13.05
C PRO A 298 -13.67 -17.68 -11.89
N ASP A 299 -12.51 -17.10 -12.19
CA ASP A 299 -11.59 -16.54 -11.18
C ASP A 299 -12.08 -15.19 -10.61
N VAL A 300 -13.14 -14.58 -11.13
CA VAL A 300 -13.76 -13.37 -10.60
C VAL A 300 -14.84 -13.76 -9.60
N THR A 301 -14.45 -13.80 -8.33
CA THR A 301 -15.36 -14.05 -7.20
C THR A 301 -15.64 -12.76 -6.44
N GLU A 302 -16.71 -12.73 -5.64
CA GLU A 302 -17.03 -11.60 -4.75
C GLU A 302 -15.85 -11.26 -3.81
N ALA A 303 -15.24 -12.29 -3.20
CA ALA A 303 -14.06 -12.13 -2.34
C ALA A 303 -12.87 -11.51 -3.09
N ARG A 304 -12.65 -11.90 -4.35
CA ARG A 304 -11.60 -11.31 -5.18
C ARG A 304 -11.90 -9.85 -5.49
N VAL A 305 -13.12 -9.53 -5.92
CA VAL A 305 -13.53 -8.14 -6.20
C VAL A 305 -13.35 -7.27 -4.96
N LEU A 306 -13.70 -7.79 -3.77
CA LEU A 306 -13.46 -7.11 -2.50
C LEU A 306 -11.97 -6.85 -2.24
N HIS A 307 -11.12 -7.86 -2.37
CA HIS A 307 -9.67 -7.70 -2.14
C HIS A 307 -9.02 -6.73 -3.14
N GLU A 308 -9.43 -6.78 -4.41
CA GLU A 308 -8.99 -5.81 -5.42
C GLU A 308 -9.50 -4.40 -5.09
N TYR A 309 -10.76 -4.24 -4.69
CA TYR A 309 -11.35 -2.95 -4.34
C TYR A 309 -10.62 -2.29 -3.17
N ILE A 310 -10.40 -3.03 -2.08
CA ILE A 310 -9.62 -2.58 -0.91
C ILE A 310 -8.23 -2.14 -1.36
N THR A 311 -7.55 -2.97 -2.16
CA THR A 311 -6.18 -2.71 -2.61
C THR A 311 -6.10 -1.43 -3.45
N ILE A 312 -6.96 -1.28 -4.45
CA ILE A 312 -6.93 -0.13 -5.37
C ILE A 312 -7.32 1.16 -4.65
N VAL A 313 -8.35 1.14 -3.80
CA VAL A 313 -8.75 2.34 -3.03
C VAL A 313 -7.65 2.74 -2.03
N ALA A 314 -7.06 1.77 -1.32
CA ALA A 314 -5.96 2.03 -0.40
C ALA A 314 -4.74 2.63 -1.12
N ALA A 315 -4.28 1.95 -2.17
CA ALA A 315 -3.08 2.34 -2.92
C ALA A 315 -3.27 3.67 -3.67
N GLY A 316 -4.41 3.86 -4.33
CA GLY A 316 -4.67 5.05 -5.17
C GLY A 316 -4.89 6.33 -4.37
N THR A 317 -5.26 6.22 -3.10
CA THR A 317 -5.53 7.39 -2.26
C THR A 317 -4.26 7.96 -1.63
N GLU A 318 -3.60 7.19 -0.74
CA GLU A 318 -2.52 7.73 0.10
C GLU A 318 -1.26 8.05 -0.72
N THR A 319 -0.87 7.19 -1.67
CA THR A 319 0.38 7.37 -2.43
C THR A 319 0.37 8.67 -3.21
N THR A 320 -0.67 8.87 -4.03
CA THR A 320 -0.85 10.10 -4.82
C THR A 320 -0.96 11.34 -3.93
N ALA A 321 -1.70 11.24 -2.81
CA ALA A 321 -1.85 12.35 -1.88
C ALA A 321 -0.52 12.74 -1.24
N HIS A 322 0.28 11.76 -0.82
CA HIS A 322 1.61 11.98 -0.28
C HIS A 322 2.50 12.70 -1.30
N THR A 323 2.48 12.28 -2.57
CA THR A 323 3.31 12.90 -3.62
C THR A 323 2.92 14.35 -3.84
N MET A 324 1.61 14.63 -3.85
CA MET A 324 1.10 16.00 -3.93
C MET A 324 1.52 16.83 -2.71
N THR A 325 1.47 16.27 -1.49
CA THR A 325 1.90 16.95 -0.26
C THR A 325 3.38 17.28 -0.31
N VAL A 326 4.24 16.32 -0.64
CA VAL A 326 5.70 16.49 -0.70
C VAL A 326 6.07 17.53 -1.76
N CYS A 327 5.52 17.41 -2.97
CA CYS A 327 5.73 18.39 -4.04
C CYS A 327 5.30 19.80 -3.58
N THR A 328 4.10 19.92 -3.02
CA THR A 328 3.57 21.22 -2.55
C THR A 328 4.43 21.83 -1.46
N PHE A 329 4.88 21.02 -0.49
CA PHE A 329 5.76 21.48 0.59
C PHE A 329 7.06 22.09 0.03
N TYR A 330 7.77 21.35 -0.83
CA TYR A 330 9.04 21.82 -1.39
C TYR A 330 8.85 23.03 -2.31
N VAL A 331 7.80 23.05 -3.14
CA VAL A 331 7.48 24.17 -4.02
C VAL A 331 7.17 25.44 -3.22
N LEU A 332 6.39 25.34 -2.14
CA LEU A 332 6.05 26.51 -1.32
C LEU A 332 7.24 27.01 -0.48
N ASN A 333 8.14 26.11 -0.08
CA ASN A 333 9.31 26.45 0.71
C ASN A 333 10.43 27.11 -0.12
N ASP A 334 10.49 26.86 -1.43
CA ASP A 334 11.44 27.52 -2.34
C ASP A 334 10.74 28.49 -3.31
N GLN A 335 10.89 29.79 -3.03
CA GLN A 335 10.28 30.85 -3.83
C GLN A 335 10.81 30.92 -5.28
N ALA A 336 12.04 30.47 -5.54
CA ALA A 336 12.55 30.42 -6.90
C ALA A 336 11.86 29.29 -7.70
N VAL A 337 11.67 28.13 -7.09
CA VAL A 337 10.91 27.01 -7.67
C VAL A 337 9.47 27.42 -7.94
N LEU A 338 8.79 28.02 -6.96
CA LEU A 338 7.41 28.50 -7.12
C LEU A 338 7.25 29.48 -8.28
N ARG A 339 8.13 30.49 -8.36
CA ARG A 339 8.07 31.49 -9.44
C ARG A 339 8.28 30.86 -10.81
N LYS A 340 9.23 29.94 -10.93
CA LYS A 340 9.52 29.27 -12.20
C LYS A 340 8.39 28.34 -12.64
N LEU A 341 7.78 27.61 -11.70
CA LEU A 341 6.60 26.78 -11.98
C LEU A 341 5.42 27.65 -12.46
N ARG A 342 5.14 28.75 -11.75
CA ARG A 342 4.07 29.68 -12.16
C ARG A 342 4.33 30.26 -13.54
N ALA A 343 5.56 30.66 -13.86
CA ALA A 343 5.90 31.18 -15.17
C ALA A 343 5.62 30.17 -16.30
N GLU A 344 6.02 28.90 -16.13
CA GLU A 344 5.72 27.84 -17.12
C GLU A 344 4.21 27.62 -17.30
N LEU A 345 3.45 27.61 -16.19
CA LEU A 345 2.00 27.44 -16.22
C LEU A 345 1.28 28.64 -16.85
N ASP A 346 1.67 29.87 -16.51
CA ASP A 346 1.07 31.11 -17.01
C ASP A 346 1.35 31.31 -18.51
N GLU A 347 2.54 30.91 -18.98
CA GLU A 347 2.91 30.93 -20.40
C GLU A 347 2.06 29.94 -21.21
N THR A 348 1.85 28.74 -20.67
CA THR A 348 1.12 27.66 -21.36
C THR A 348 -0.40 27.87 -21.33
N PHE A 349 -0.93 28.38 -20.22
CA PHE A 349 -2.37 28.52 -19.97
C PHE A 349 -2.76 29.99 -19.71
N PRO A 350 -2.62 30.89 -20.69
CA PRO A 350 -3.00 32.29 -20.51
C PRO A 350 -4.52 32.42 -20.32
N LYS A 351 -4.93 33.31 -19.41
CA LYS A 351 -6.33 33.79 -19.24
C LYS A 351 -7.39 32.70 -19.05
N LYS A 352 -7.23 31.86 -18.02
CA LYS A 352 -8.25 30.86 -17.60
C LYS A 352 -8.59 29.80 -18.66
N LYS A 353 -7.67 29.51 -19.59
CA LYS A 353 -7.79 28.32 -20.43
C LYS A 353 -7.88 27.10 -19.52
N GLU A 354 -8.80 26.19 -19.80
CA GLU A 354 -8.91 24.93 -19.06
C GLU A 354 -7.59 24.15 -19.18
N MET A 355 -7.07 23.69 -18.05
CA MET A 355 -5.82 22.93 -17.99
C MET A 355 -6.11 21.47 -18.32
N ASP A 356 -5.92 21.07 -19.58
CA ASP A 356 -6.06 19.68 -19.99
C ASP A 356 -4.83 18.83 -19.62
N LEU A 357 -5.06 17.54 -19.32
CA LEU A 357 -4.00 16.63 -18.86
C LEU A 357 -2.93 16.43 -19.93
N GLN A 358 -3.33 16.37 -21.21
CA GLN A 358 -2.41 16.13 -22.31
C GLN A 358 -1.35 17.24 -22.43
N THR A 359 -1.75 18.49 -22.22
CA THR A 359 -0.84 19.63 -22.23
C THR A 359 0.01 19.67 -20.95
N LEU A 360 -0.58 19.44 -19.78
CA LEU A 360 0.16 19.41 -18.49
C LEU A 360 1.28 18.36 -18.49
N GLU A 361 1.04 17.17 -19.03
CA GLU A 361 2.03 16.09 -19.12
C GLU A 361 3.28 16.46 -19.94
N GLN A 362 3.19 17.46 -20.81
CA GLN A 362 4.28 17.90 -21.68
C GLN A 362 5.16 18.98 -21.05
N LEU A 363 4.77 19.51 -19.89
CA LEU A 363 5.47 20.60 -19.23
C LEU A 363 6.73 20.09 -18.52
N PRO A 364 7.93 20.44 -19.01
CA PRO A 364 9.16 19.83 -18.52
C PRO A 364 9.47 20.20 -17.06
N TYR A 365 9.17 21.43 -16.64
CA TYR A 365 9.48 21.86 -15.27
C TYR A 365 8.48 21.28 -14.25
N LEU A 366 7.18 21.28 -14.56
CA LEU A 366 6.17 20.57 -13.76
C LEU A 366 6.52 19.07 -13.63
N THR A 367 6.83 18.38 -14.72
CA THR A 367 7.23 16.96 -14.70
C THR A 367 8.52 16.76 -13.89
N GLY A 368 9.48 17.68 -13.99
CA GLY A 368 10.69 17.66 -13.16
C GLY A 368 10.40 17.77 -11.66
N ILE A 369 9.45 18.62 -11.26
CA ILE A 369 8.99 18.74 -9.87
C ILE A 369 8.36 17.43 -9.38
N ILE A 370 7.52 16.79 -10.19
CA ILE A 370 6.88 15.52 -9.83
C ILE A 370 7.94 14.44 -9.64
N TYR A 371 8.91 14.31 -10.55
CA TYR A 371 10.00 13.33 -10.41
C TYR A 371 10.89 13.59 -9.21
N GLU A 372 11.23 14.84 -8.92
CA GLU A 372 12.00 15.18 -7.73
C GLU A 372 11.20 14.92 -6.46
N GLY A 373 9.88 15.19 -6.46
CA GLY A 373 8.97 14.84 -5.38
C GLY A 373 9.02 13.33 -5.09
N LEU A 374 8.78 12.50 -6.10
CA LEU A 374 8.87 11.03 -5.99
C LEU A 374 10.25 10.57 -5.47
N ARG A 375 11.34 11.20 -5.92
CA ARG A 375 12.69 10.89 -5.43
C ARG A 375 12.87 11.20 -3.94
N GLN A 376 12.19 12.21 -3.41
CA GLN A 376 12.26 12.62 -2.01
C GLN A 376 11.37 11.75 -1.10
N GLU A 377 10.26 11.23 -1.62
CA GLU A 377 9.38 10.27 -0.93
C GLU A 377 10.05 8.94 -0.61
N SER A 378 11.12 8.62 -1.34
CA SER A 378 11.88 7.39 -1.22
C SER A 378 13.24 7.60 -0.51
N PRO A 379 13.31 7.91 0.82
CA PRO A 379 14.59 7.98 1.51
C PRO A 379 15.40 6.67 1.45
N SER A 380 14.76 5.54 1.13
CA SER A 380 15.38 4.24 0.90
C SER A 380 14.28 3.22 0.52
N ASP A 381 14.06 2.99 -0.78
CA ASP A 381 13.06 2.03 -1.26
C ASP A 381 13.41 0.59 -0.83
N THR A 382 12.68 0.06 0.15
CA THR A 382 12.62 -1.38 0.45
C THR A 382 11.40 -1.96 -0.26
N ASN A 383 11.54 -2.35 -1.53
CA ASN A 383 10.51 -3.14 -2.20
C ASN A 383 10.82 -4.63 -1.98
N THR A 384 10.34 -5.19 -0.87
CA THR A 384 10.65 -6.56 -0.41
C THR A 384 9.88 -7.66 -1.15
N GLY A 385 9.22 -7.34 -2.27
CA GLY A 385 8.21 -8.21 -2.90
C GLY A 385 8.74 -9.35 -3.78
N SER A 386 10.03 -9.38 -4.10
CA SER A 386 10.61 -10.35 -5.03
C SER A 386 11.78 -11.08 -4.36
N LYS A 387 11.64 -12.40 -4.13
CA LYS A 387 12.79 -13.26 -3.83
C LYS A 387 13.28 -13.89 -5.12
N CYS A 388 14.60 -13.84 -5.35
CA CYS A 388 15.26 -14.60 -6.41
C CYS A 388 15.27 -16.09 -6.09
#